data_AF-A0A6A7N6H4-F1
#
_entry.id   AF-A0A6A7N6H4-F1
#
_cell.length_a   1.000
_cell.length_b   1.000
_cell.length_c   1.000
_cell.angle_alpha   90.00
_cell.angle_beta   90.00
_cell.angle_gamma   90.00
#
_symmetry.space_group_name_H-M   'P 1'
#
loop_
_entity.id
_entity.type
_entity.pdbx_description
1 polymer ?
#
loop_
_entity_poly.entity_id
_entity_poly.type
_entity_poly.pdbx_seq_one_letter_code
_entity_poly.pdbx_strand_id
1 'polypeptide(L)'
;MPIDTSRSIPLADFVQIQHQGEEVVLVAGSDGQPQVIAVGHTSSGREVAWIRPEDSDAVEYQVAQRFVGALTAEYGPRITNAVADELHAELTSGRLQTSTIGQAVRMAESQQDTFGGINFFLELHCSATALTPAFRTACGKAGLDVATLSPARLKQIDVLFRSALSEASQGNREPLSPAEGVALLERLLITQAPASTKGDQP
;
A
#
# COMPACT_ATOMS: atom_id res chain seq x y z
N MET A 1 6.81 -5.35 -32.98
CA MET A 1 7.94 -5.13 -32.05
C MET A 1 7.74 -6.04 -30.83
N PRO A 2 8.79 -6.61 -30.24
CA PRO A 2 8.65 -7.41 -29.03
C PRO A 2 8.15 -6.55 -27.85
N ILE A 3 7.36 -7.14 -26.96
CA ILE A 3 6.89 -6.49 -25.73
C ILE A 3 8.11 -6.14 -24.86
N ASP A 4 8.22 -4.89 -24.40
CA ASP A 4 9.20 -4.53 -23.38
C ASP A 4 8.79 -5.12 -22.02
N THR A 5 9.38 -6.26 -21.69
CA THR A 5 9.18 -6.97 -20.43
C THR A 5 9.95 -6.33 -19.26
N SER A 6 10.72 -5.26 -19.44
CA SER A 6 11.37 -4.59 -18.32
C SER A 6 10.47 -3.55 -17.64
N ARG A 7 9.40 -3.11 -18.31
CA ARG A 7 8.57 -2.00 -17.86
C ARG A 7 7.45 -2.43 -16.90
N SER A 8 7.19 -1.61 -15.87
CA SER A 8 6.05 -1.80 -14.98
C SER A 8 4.74 -1.40 -15.66
N ILE A 9 3.68 -2.13 -15.33
CA ILE A 9 2.31 -1.86 -15.77
C ILE A 9 1.53 -1.34 -14.55
N PRO A 10 0.87 -0.17 -14.62
CA PRO A 10 0.03 0.33 -13.55
C PRO A 10 -1.11 -0.64 -13.21
N LEU A 11 -1.48 -0.72 -11.92
CA LEU A 11 -2.63 -1.53 -11.51
C LEU A 11 -3.94 -1.07 -12.18
N ALA A 12 -4.07 0.24 -12.43
CA ALA A 12 -5.23 0.82 -13.10
C ALA A 12 -5.52 0.18 -14.47
N ASP A 13 -4.50 -0.21 -15.22
CA ASP A 13 -4.65 -0.83 -16.55
C ASP A 13 -5.30 -2.22 -16.43
N PHE A 14 -4.97 -2.97 -15.38
CA PHE A 14 -5.63 -4.23 -15.05
C PHE A 14 -7.07 -4.02 -14.58
N VAL A 15 -7.31 -3.01 -13.74
CA VAL A 15 -8.65 -2.70 -13.22
C VAL A 15 -9.60 -2.27 -14.34
N GLN A 16 -9.11 -1.52 -15.33
CA GLN A 16 -9.94 -1.01 -16.44
C GLN A 16 -10.62 -2.13 -17.24
N ILE A 17 -9.97 -3.30 -17.33
CA ILE A 17 -10.47 -4.45 -18.08
C ILE A 17 -11.20 -5.48 -17.21
N GLN A 18 -11.32 -5.27 -15.89
CA GLN A 18 -11.89 -6.27 -14.96
C GLN A 18 -13.35 -6.68 -15.26
N HIS A 19 -14.07 -5.86 -16.04
CA HIS A 19 -15.45 -6.10 -16.46
C HIS A 19 -15.57 -6.42 -17.96
N GLN A 20 -14.43 -6.64 -18.63
CA GLN A 20 -14.35 -6.91 -20.05
C GLN A 20 -13.87 -8.35 -20.22
N GLY A 21 -14.45 -9.12 -21.14
CA GLY A 21 -14.01 -10.49 -21.40
C GLY A 21 -13.99 -11.42 -20.17
N GLU A 22 -13.30 -12.54 -20.31
CA GLU A 22 -13.13 -13.56 -19.27
C GLU A 22 -11.68 -13.60 -18.77
N GLU A 23 -10.72 -13.45 -19.70
CA GLU A 23 -9.30 -13.63 -19.46
C GLU A 23 -8.49 -12.39 -19.81
N VAL A 24 -7.36 -12.23 -19.14
CA VAL A 24 -6.43 -11.11 -19.28
C VAL A 24 -5.21 -11.56 -20.05
N VAL A 25 -4.82 -10.80 -21.05
CA VAL A 25 -3.56 -11.02 -21.79
C VAL A 25 -2.78 -9.72 -21.93
N LEU A 26 -1.47 -9.86 -22.13
CA LEU A 26 -0.57 -8.74 -22.40
C LEU A 26 -0.15 -8.74 -23.86
N VAL A 27 -0.29 -7.59 -24.52
CA VAL A 27 0.08 -7.40 -25.93
C VAL A 27 1.05 -6.23 -26.09
N ALA A 28 1.81 -6.23 -27.19
CA ALA A 28 2.63 -5.08 -27.57
C ALA A 28 1.73 -3.98 -28.16
N GLY A 29 1.68 -2.82 -27.52
CA GLY A 29 1.07 -1.61 -28.04
C GLY A 29 1.76 -1.10 -29.30
N SER A 30 1.10 -0.20 -30.03
CA SER A 30 1.62 0.43 -31.26
C SER A 30 2.87 1.27 -31.04
N ASP A 31 3.12 1.67 -29.79
CA ASP A 31 4.30 2.37 -29.28
C ASP A 31 5.36 1.43 -28.67
N GLY A 32 5.16 0.11 -28.80
CA GLY A 32 6.00 -0.93 -28.20
C GLY A 32 5.78 -1.15 -26.70
N GLN A 33 4.83 -0.42 -26.08
CA GLN A 33 4.56 -0.54 -24.65
C GLN A 33 3.63 -1.72 -24.36
N PRO A 34 3.83 -2.47 -23.25
CA PRO A 34 2.89 -3.51 -22.87
C PRO A 34 1.51 -2.90 -22.59
N GLN A 35 0.47 -3.49 -23.18
CA GLN A 35 -0.93 -3.13 -22.95
C GLN A 35 -1.69 -4.31 -22.35
N VAL A 36 -2.55 -4.02 -21.37
CA VAL A 36 -3.45 -4.99 -20.76
C VAL A 36 -4.75 -5.00 -21.55
N ILE A 37 -5.14 -6.17 -22.07
CA ILE A 37 -6.41 -6.34 -22.77
C ILE A 37 -7.17 -7.54 -22.23
N ALA A 38 -8.49 -7.50 -22.35
CA ALA A 38 -9.34 -8.64 -22.06
C ALA A 38 -9.72 -9.42 -23.33
N VAL A 39 -9.73 -10.74 -23.21
CA VAL A 39 -10.19 -11.67 -24.23
C VAL A 39 -11.40 -12.45 -23.71
N GLY A 40 -12.35 -12.74 -24.60
CA GLY A 40 -13.53 -13.56 -24.27
C GLY A 40 -13.88 -14.48 -25.43
N HIS A 41 -14.62 -15.55 -25.13
CA HIS A 41 -15.08 -16.49 -26.14
C HIS A 41 -16.52 -16.16 -26.57
N THR A 42 -16.80 -16.20 -27.87
CA THR A 42 -18.18 -16.20 -28.36
C THR A 42 -18.82 -17.58 -28.19
N SER A 43 -20.15 -17.65 -28.16
CA SER A 43 -20.94 -18.89 -28.10
C SER A 43 -20.69 -19.88 -29.26
N SER A 44 -19.99 -19.44 -30.30
CA SER A 44 -19.54 -20.27 -31.44
C SER A 44 -18.13 -20.88 -31.25
N GLY A 45 -17.48 -20.64 -30.11
CA GLY A 45 -16.11 -21.08 -29.83
C GLY A 45 -15.02 -20.22 -30.49
N ARG A 46 -15.38 -19.09 -31.12
CA ARG A 46 -14.40 -18.15 -31.70
C ARG A 46 -13.94 -17.18 -30.62
N GLU A 47 -12.62 -17.12 -30.41
CA GLU A 47 -11.93 -16.16 -29.55
C GLU A 47 -12.12 -14.75 -30.11
N VAL A 48 -12.58 -13.82 -29.28
CA VAL A 48 -12.70 -12.40 -29.61
C VAL A 48 -11.79 -11.64 -28.66
N ALA A 49 -10.64 -11.25 -29.19
CA ALA A 49 -9.80 -10.23 -28.58
C ALA A 49 -10.36 -8.86 -28.98
N TRP A 50 -10.73 -8.04 -28.00
CA TRP A 50 -11.06 -6.65 -28.24
C TRP A 50 -9.75 -5.91 -28.57
N ILE A 51 -9.34 -5.96 -29.85
CA ILE A 51 -8.11 -5.40 -30.43
C ILE A 51 -6.85 -6.25 -30.17
N ARG A 52 -6.52 -7.12 -31.14
CA ARG A 52 -5.21 -7.79 -31.25
C ARG A 52 -4.44 -7.16 -32.41
N PRO A 53 -3.27 -6.54 -32.20
CA PRO A 53 -2.34 -6.26 -33.29
C PRO A 53 -1.90 -7.59 -33.91
N GLU A 54 -1.95 -7.70 -35.23
CA GLU A 54 -1.79 -8.95 -36.00
C GLU A 54 -0.44 -9.69 -35.76
N ASP A 55 0.55 -9.01 -35.16
CA ASP A 55 1.90 -9.52 -34.87
C ASP A 55 2.25 -9.62 -33.36
N SER A 56 1.26 -9.73 -32.48
CA SER A 56 1.52 -9.84 -31.04
C SER A 56 1.76 -11.28 -30.59
N ASP A 57 3.03 -11.65 -30.38
CA ASP A 57 3.43 -12.79 -29.57
C ASP A 57 2.85 -12.58 -28.16
N ALA A 58 1.67 -13.15 -27.91
CA ALA A 58 1.02 -13.10 -26.60
C ALA A 58 1.93 -13.81 -25.60
N VAL A 59 2.52 -13.04 -24.68
CA VAL A 59 3.32 -13.61 -23.59
C VAL A 59 2.36 -13.97 -22.46
N GLU A 60 1.66 -15.09 -22.63
CA GLU A 60 0.74 -15.65 -21.61
C GLU A 60 1.48 -15.89 -20.28
N TYR A 61 2.77 -16.24 -20.34
CA TYR A 61 3.56 -16.72 -19.21
C TYR A 61 3.91 -15.68 -18.13
N GLN A 62 3.51 -14.42 -18.23
CA GLN A 62 3.87 -13.39 -17.24
C GLN A 62 2.70 -12.50 -16.78
N VAL A 63 1.48 -12.72 -17.25
CA VAL A 63 0.35 -11.83 -16.94
C VAL A 63 0.09 -11.75 -15.43
N ALA A 64 0.01 -12.90 -14.76
CA ALA A 64 -0.21 -12.96 -13.31
C ALA A 64 0.96 -12.33 -12.53
N GLN A 65 2.21 -12.57 -12.94
CA GLN A 65 3.39 -11.96 -12.30
C GLN A 65 3.39 -10.44 -12.42
N ARG A 66 2.99 -9.91 -13.58
CA ARG A 66 2.87 -8.47 -13.83
C ARG A 66 1.78 -7.85 -12.98
N PHE A 67 0.64 -8.53 -12.87
CA PHE A 67 -0.46 -8.12 -12.02
C PHE A 67 -0.04 -8.08 -10.54
N VAL A 68 0.63 -9.13 -10.04
CA VAL A 68 1.18 -9.16 -8.68
C VAL A 68 2.20 -8.04 -8.45
N GLY A 69 3.05 -7.76 -9.44
CA GLY A 69 3.97 -6.62 -9.41
C GLY A 69 3.24 -5.27 -9.30
N ALA A 70 2.17 -5.07 -10.06
CA ALA A 70 1.34 -3.88 -10.01
C ALA A 70 0.63 -3.73 -8.66
N LEU A 71 0.09 -4.83 -8.12
CA LEU A 71 -0.55 -4.86 -6.81
C LEU A 71 0.44 -4.51 -5.69
N THR A 72 1.66 -5.04 -5.76
CA THR A 72 2.76 -4.74 -4.82
C THR A 72 3.15 -3.27 -4.84
N ALA A 73 3.19 -2.63 -6.02
CA ALA A 73 3.50 -1.21 -6.11
C ALA A 73 2.41 -0.34 -5.46
N GLU A 74 1.14 -0.75 -5.58
CA GLU A 74 -0.01 0.03 -5.10
C GLU A 74 -0.36 -0.22 -3.63
N TYR A 75 -0.25 -1.46 -3.13
CA TYR A 75 -0.66 -1.82 -1.77
C TYR A 75 0.50 -2.29 -0.89
N GLY A 76 1.71 -2.41 -1.44
CA GLY A 76 2.88 -2.90 -0.72
C GLY A 76 2.96 -4.42 -0.67
N PRO A 77 4.15 -4.96 -0.33
CA PRO A 77 4.43 -6.39 -0.41
C PRO A 77 3.61 -7.22 0.59
N ARG A 78 3.33 -6.69 1.78
CA ARG A 78 2.61 -7.46 2.81
C ARG A 78 1.15 -7.73 2.44
N ILE A 79 0.43 -6.70 1.98
CA ILE A 79 -0.94 -6.85 1.51
C ILE A 79 -0.96 -7.78 0.29
N THR A 80 -0.05 -7.57 -0.66
CA THR A 80 0.02 -8.43 -1.86
C THR A 80 0.31 -9.88 -1.53
N ASN A 81 1.21 -10.17 -0.60
CA ASN A 81 1.50 -11.55 -0.19
C ASN A 81 0.25 -12.21 0.43
N ALA A 82 -0.48 -11.51 1.30
CA ALA A 82 -1.72 -12.04 1.87
C ALA A 82 -2.78 -12.31 0.79
N VAL A 83 -2.90 -11.44 -0.21
CA VAL A 83 -3.80 -11.65 -1.36
C VAL A 83 -3.32 -12.83 -2.22
N ALA A 84 -2.02 -12.95 -2.46
CA ALA A 84 -1.44 -14.00 -3.29
C ALA A 84 -1.53 -15.39 -2.65
N ASP A 85 -1.42 -15.46 -1.32
CA ASP A 85 -1.59 -16.69 -0.56
C ASP A 85 -3.04 -17.20 -0.64
N GLU A 86 -4.02 -16.29 -0.56
CA GLU A 86 -5.44 -16.65 -0.69
C GLU A 86 -5.82 -17.04 -2.13
N LEU A 87 -5.31 -16.32 -3.14
CA LEU A 87 -5.63 -16.53 -4.56
C LEU A 87 -4.58 -17.38 -5.29
N HIS A 88 -3.86 -18.23 -4.55
CA HIS A 88 -2.70 -18.95 -5.05
C HIS A 88 -3.01 -19.78 -6.30
N ALA A 89 -4.14 -20.49 -6.31
CA ALA A 89 -4.53 -21.34 -7.43
C ALA A 89 -4.81 -20.53 -8.70
N GLU A 90 -5.48 -19.39 -8.56
CA GLU A 90 -5.85 -18.51 -9.65
C GLU A 90 -4.62 -17.81 -10.25
N LEU A 91 -3.70 -17.34 -9.39
CA LEU A 91 -2.52 -16.59 -9.79
C LEU A 91 -1.38 -17.47 -10.33
N THR A 92 -1.41 -18.79 -10.10
CA THR A 92 -0.40 -19.74 -10.59
C THR A 92 -0.86 -20.54 -11.81
N SER A 93 -2.14 -20.47 -12.18
CA SER A 93 -2.74 -21.24 -13.29
C SER A 93 -2.21 -20.90 -14.69
N GLY A 94 -1.36 -19.88 -14.82
CA GLY A 94 -0.81 -19.38 -16.08
C GLY A 94 -1.76 -18.48 -16.88
N ARG A 95 -3.06 -18.50 -16.55
CA ARG A 95 -4.10 -17.64 -17.16
C ARG A 95 -4.79 -16.82 -16.09
N LEU A 96 -4.76 -15.50 -16.23
CA LEU A 96 -5.38 -14.60 -15.25
C LEU A 96 -6.81 -14.27 -15.69
N GLN A 97 -7.79 -14.60 -14.85
CA GLN A 97 -9.19 -14.21 -15.10
C GLN A 97 -9.44 -12.77 -14.68
N THR A 98 -10.32 -12.08 -15.39
CA THR A 98 -10.69 -10.68 -15.06
C THR A 98 -11.42 -10.58 -13.73
N SER A 99 -12.17 -11.61 -13.36
CA SER A 99 -12.81 -11.75 -12.04
C SER A 99 -11.78 -11.82 -10.89
N THR A 100 -10.65 -12.49 -11.11
CA THR A 100 -9.54 -12.58 -10.14
C THR A 100 -8.92 -11.21 -9.87
N ILE A 101 -8.80 -10.35 -10.89
CA ILE A 101 -8.33 -8.95 -10.70
C ILE A 101 -9.24 -8.23 -9.71
N GLY A 102 -10.55 -8.22 -9.98
CA GLY A 102 -11.51 -7.51 -9.13
C GLY A 102 -11.56 -8.07 -7.70
N GLN A 103 -11.40 -9.40 -7.54
CA GLN A 103 -11.31 -10.02 -6.22
C GLN A 103 -10.05 -9.60 -5.47
N ALA A 104 -8.88 -9.68 -6.11
CA ALA A 104 -7.60 -9.30 -5.53
C ALA A 104 -7.58 -7.84 -5.07
N VAL A 105 -8.13 -6.92 -5.88
CA VAL A 105 -8.22 -5.49 -5.55
C VAL A 105 -9.11 -5.27 -4.32
N ARG A 106 -10.31 -5.84 -4.28
CA ARG A 106 -11.20 -5.71 -3.11
C ARG A 106 -10.57 -6.25 -1.83
N MET A 107 -9.84 -7.35 -1.94
CA MET A 107 -9.11 -7.91 -0.80
C MET A 107 -7.99 -6.97 -0.34
N ALA A 108 -7.23 -6.40 -1.28
CA ALA A 108 -6.15 -5.47 -0.97
C ALA A 108 -6.68 -4.19 -0.29
N GLU A 109 -7.78 -3.63 -0.80
CA GLU A 109 -8.49 -2.49 -0.18
C GLU A 109 -8.95 -2.84 1.23
N SER A 110 -9.60 -3.99 1.43
CA SER A 110 -10.07 -4.43 2.75
C SER A 110 -8.92 -4.63 3.76
N GLN A 111 -7.77 -5.12 3.31
CA GLN A 111 -6.58 -5.25 4.16
C GLN A 111 -5.98 -3.87 4.50
N GLN A 112 -5.91 -2.96 3.54
CA GLN A 112 -5.43 -1.59 3.77
C GLN A 112 -6.32 -0.84 4.76
N ASP A 113 -7.64 -1.00 4.65
CA ASP A 113 -8.61 -0.44 5.61
C ASP A 113 -8.42 -1.03 7.01
N THR A 114 -8.16 -2.34 7.09
CA THR A 114 -7.87 -3.02 8.35
C THR A 114 -6.60 -2.44 9.01
N PHE A 115 -5.53 -2.27 8.23
CA PHE A 115 -4.30 -1.63 8.71
C PHE A 115 -4.54 -0.17 9.10
N GLY A 116 -5.39 0.55 8.37
CA GLY A 116 -5.84 1.89 8.73
C GLY A 116 -6.54 1.93 10.09
N GLY A 117 -7.39 0.94 10.39
CA GLY A 117 -8.02 0.79 11.71
C GLY A 117 -7.00 0.56 12.84
N ILE A 118 -5.99 -0.29 12.60
CA ILE A 118 -4.90 -0.54 13.57
C ILE A 118 -4.10 0.74 13.83
N ASN A 119 -3.71 1.44 12.76
CA ASN A 119 -2.94 2.69 12.87
C ASN A 119 -3.76 3.80 13.53
N PHE A 120 -5.06 3.89 13.27
CA PHE A 120 -5.95 4.79 13.99
C PHE A 120 -6.00 4.48 15.50
N PHE A 121 -6.00 3.19 15.88
CA PHE A 121 -5.92 2.81 17.27
C PHE A 121 -4.60 3.24 17.92
N LEU A 122 -3.49 3.25 17.17
CA LEU A 122 -2.22 3.81 17.64
C LEU A 122 -2.28 5.32 17.83
N GLU A 123 -2.94 6.07 16.94
CA GLU A 123 -3.18 7.51 17.15
C GLU A 123 -3.91 7.77 18.46
N LEU A 124 -4.95 6.99 18.75
CA LEU A 124 -5.68 7.12 20.01
C LEU A 124 -4.83 6.69 21.21
N HIS A 125 -4.08 5.60 21.09
CA HIS A 125 -3.22 5.07 22.15
C HIS A 125 -2.09 6.04 22.54
N CYS A 126 -1.51 6.71 21.55
CA CYS A 126 -0.37 7.63 21.69
C CYS A 126 -0.80 9.10 21.80
N SER A 127 -2.09 9.39 21.90
CA SER A 127 -2.60 10.77 21.85
C SER A 127 -2.04 11.64 22.97
N ALA A 128 -1.46 12.76 22.57
CA ALA A 128 -0.97 13.84 23.42
C ALA A 128 -2.13 14.66 24.00
N THR A 129 -3.13 15.00 23.20
CA THR A 129 -4.29 15.78 23.68
C THR A 129 -5.14 15.02 24.71
N ALA A 130 -5.26 13.69 24.57
CA ALA A 130 -5.91 12.85 25.57
C ALA A 130 -5.01 12.55 26.78
N LEU A 131 -3.74 12.98 26.76
CA LEU A 131 -2.74 12.74 27.80
C LEU A 131 -2.70 11.27 28.23
N THR A 132 -2.62 10.39 27.25
CA THR A 132 -2.64 8.94 27.44
C THR A 132 -1.45 8.46 28.30
N PRO A 133 -1.54 7.28 28.94
CA PRO A 133 -0.41 6.71 29.67
C PRO A 133 0.84 6.52 28.79
N ALA A 134 0.66 6.13 27.53
CA ALA A 134 1.75 5.98 26.56
C ALA A 134 2.44 7.32 26.29
N PHE A 135 1.66 8.38 26.05
CA PHE A 135 2.21 9.72 25.86
C PHE A 135 2.98 10.23 27.07
N ARG A 136 2.42 10.08 28.28
CA ARG A 136 3.11 10.52 29.52
C ARG A 136 4.43 9.79 29.72
N THR A 137 4.45 8.49 29.43
CA THR A 137 5.67 7.67 29.51
C THR A 137 6.71 8.15 28.49
N ALA A 138 6.28 8.42 27.26
CA ALA A 138 7.15 8.93 26.21
C ALA A 138 7.72 10.32 26.55
N CYS A 139 6.92 11.21 27.14
CA CYS A 139 7.40 12.50 27.65
C CYS A 139 8.44 12.33 28.76
N GLY A 140 8.21 11.44 29.72
CA GLY A 140 9.17 11.15 30.79
C GLY A 140 10.53 10.69 30.26
N LYS A 141 10.53 9.82 29.25
CA LYS A 141 11.76 9.37 28.57
C LYS A 141 12.44 10.47 27.75
N ALA A 142 11.66 11.40 27.18
CA ALA A 142 12.17 12.56 26.47
C ALA A 142 12.62 13.70 27.40
N GLY A 143 12.50 13.55 28.72
CA GLY A 143 12.82 14.62 29.69
C GLY A 143 11.83 15.80 29.65
N LEU A 144 10.63 15.60 29.11
CA LEU A 144 9.60 16.62 29.00
C LEU A 144 8.61 16.51 30.16
N ASP A 145 8.38 17.62 30.87
CA ASP A 145 7.29 17.69 31.84
C ASP A 145 5.96 17.97 31.13
N VAL A 146 5.08 16.97 31.17
CA VAL A 146 3.74 17.03 30.57
C VAL A 146 2.92 18.21 31.12
N ALA A 147 3.11 18.58 32.39
CA ALA A 147 2.38 19.69 33.02
C ALA A 147 2.72 21.06 32.42
N THR A 148 3.86 21.19 31.75
CA THR A 148 4.33 22.43 31.13
C THR A 148 3.85 22.59 29.68
N LEU A 149 3.28 21.55 29.08
CA LEU A 149 2.86 21.56 27.69
C LEU A 149 1.52 22.28 27.52
N SER A 150 1.50 23.30 26.67
CA SER A 150 0.26 24.01 26.33
C SER A 150 -0.68 23.14 25.48
N PRO A 151 -2.00 23.40 25.50
CA PRO A 151 -2.95 22.70 24.64
C PRO A 151 -2.62 22.80 23.14
N ALA A 152 -2.04 23.92 22.71
CA ALA A 152 -1.59 24.10 21.33
C ALA A 152 -0.42 23.16 20.99
N ARG A 153 0.53 22.99 21.91
CA ARG A 153 1.67 22.08 21.73
C ARG A 153 1.22 20.62 21.69
N LEU A 154 0.26 20.21 22.53
CA LEU A 154 -0.30 18.86 22.51
C LEU A 154 -0.96 18.54 21.16
N LYS A 155 -1.78 19.46 20.63
CA LYS A 155 -2.36 19.30 19.29
C LYS A 155 -1.31 19.20 18.19
N GLN A 156 -0.25 20.00 18.28
CA GLN A 156 0.85 19.94 17.32
C GLN A 156 1.57 18.59 17.37
N ILE A 157 1.78 18.03 18.56
CA ILE A 157 2.38 16.69 18.71
C ILE A 157 1.49 15.63 18.06
N ASP A 158 0.16 15.66 18.26
CA ASP A 158 -0.76 14.72 17.61
C ASP A 158 -0.68 14.80 16.08
N VAL A 159 -0.61 16.01 15.51
CA VAL A 159 -0.45 16.21 14.06
C VAL A 159 0.88 15.65 13.56
N LEU A 160 1.98 15.94 14.26
CA LEU A 160 3.30 15.42 13.91
C LEU A 160 3.35 13.90 14.01
N PHE A 161 2.73 13.33 15.05
CA PHE A 161 2.67 11.89 15.26
C PHE A 161 1.88 11.20 14.13
N ARG A 162 0.71 11.75 13.76
CA ARG A 162 -0.07 11.24 12.62
C ARG A 162 0.75 11.26 11.32
N SER A 163 1.49 12.34 11.07
CA SER A 163 2.35 12.44 9.88
C SER A 163 3.45 11.37 9.91
N ALA A 164 4.14 11.22 11.04
CA ALA A 164 5.20 10.23 11.20
C ALA A 164 4.65 8.79 11.10
N LEU A 165 3.45 8.55 11.62
CA LEU A 165 2.78 7.25 11.54
C LEU A 165 2.37 6.92 10.11
N SER A 166 1.83 7.89 9.36
CA SER A 166 1.49 7.72 7.95
C SER A 166 2.73 7.35 7.12
N GLU A 167 3.86 8.02 7.37
CA GLU A 167 5.14 7.68 6.71
C GLU A 167 5.63 6.29 7.10
N ALA A 168 5.66 5.97 8.40
CA ALA A 168 6.14 4.68 8.89
C ALA A 168 5.25 3.49 8.43
N SER A 169 3.95 3.70 8.33
CA SER A 169 2.98 2.72 7.82
C SER A 169 2.87 2.71 6.29
N GLN A 170 3.61 3.58 5.60
CA GLN A 170 3.56 3.76 4.14
C GLN A 170 2.13 3.98 3.62
N GLY A 171 1.34 4.80 4.33
CA GLY A 171 -0.06 5.04 3.99
C GLY A 171 -0.95 3.81 4.22
N ASN A 172 -0.86 3.21 5.43
CA ASN A 172 -1.63 2.02 5.84
C ASN A 172 -1.32 0.74 5.04
N ARG A 173 -0.15 0.65 4.41
CA ARG A 173 0.32 -0.57 3.74
C ARG A 173 1.04 -1.51 4.71
N GLU A 174 1.49 -0.97 5.85
CA GLU A 174 2.08 -1.71 6.96
C GLU A 174 1.39 -1.34 8.28
N PRO A 175 0.92 -2.31 9.07
CA PRO A 175 0.45 -2.06 10.43
C PRO A 175 1.64 -1.97 11.36
N LEU A 176 1.67 -0.93 12.19
CA LEU A 176 2.64 -0.83 13.28
C LEU A 176 2.09 -1.54 14.52
N SER A 177 2.99 -2.15 15.27
CA SER A 177 2.67 -2.64 16.62
C SER A 177 2.56 -1.48 17.62
N PRO A 178 1.90 -1.69 18.78
CA PRO A 178 1.89 -0.70 19.86
C PRO A 178 3.28 -0.26 20.31
N ALA A 179 4.24 -1.19 20.36
CA ALA A 179 5.61 -0.89 20.75
C ALA A 179 6.30 0.04 19.73
N GLU A 180 6.10 -0.20 18.43
CA GLU A 180 6.64 0.67 17.36
C GLU A 180 5.99 2.05 17.37
N GLY A 181 4.67 2.12 17.59
CA GLY A 181 3.97 3.40 17.74
C GLY A 181 4.49 4.23 18.91
N VAL A 182 4.76 3.60 20.05
CA VAL A 182 5.37 4.28 21.21
C VAL A 182 6.80 4.73 20.91
N ALA A 183 7.62 3.86 20.31
CA ALA A 183 9.00 4.21 19.94
C ALA A 183 9.05 5.37 18.92
N LEU A 184 8.09 5.43 18.00
CA LEU A 184 7.95 6.52 17.04
C LEU A 184 7.62 7.84 17.73
N LEU A 185 6.67 7.82 18.68
CA LEU A 185 6.33 8.99 19.49
C LEU A 185 7.52 9.48 20.31
N GLU A 186 8.24 8.57 20.98
CA GLU A 186 9.43 8.90 21.76
C GLU A 186 10.48 9.61 20.92
N ARG A 187 10.78 9.08 19.73
CA ARG A 187 11.73 9.68 18.79
C ARG A 187 11.30 11.07 18.37
N LEU A 188 10.02 11.24 18.02
CA LEU A 188 9.45 12.53 17.65
C LEU A 188 9.62 13.56 18.77
N LEU A 189 9.33 13.18 20.02
CA LEU A 189 9.46 14.08 21.17
C LEU A 189 10.93 14.48 21.41
N ILE A 190 11.88 13.55 21.26
CA ILE A 190 13.31 13.82 21.41
C ILE A 190 13.81 14.78 20.33
N THR A 191 13.44 14.54 19.06
CA THR A 191 13.83 15.43 17.94
C THR A 191 13.23 16.84 18.08
N GLN A 192 12.10 16.95 18.77
CA GLN A 192 11.37 18.19 18.99
C GLN A 192 11.75 18.91 20.29
N ALA A 193 12.59 18.31 21.14
CA ALA A 193 13.08 18.95 22.35
C ALA A 193 14.13 20.01 21.96
N PRO A 194 14.01 21.27 22.46
CA PRO A 194 15.07 22.25 22.27
C PRO A 194 16.36 21.71 22.91
N ALA A 195 17.48 21.79 22.20
CA ALA A 195 18.79 21.49 22.78
C ALA A 195 18.93 22.29 24.06
N SER A 196 18.97 21.62 25.22
CA SER A 196 19.20 22.30 26.49
C SER A 196 20.50 23.08 26.35
N THR A 197 20.40 24.41 26.36
CA THR A 197 21.51 25.34 26.53
C THR A 197 22.17 24.96 27.85
N LYS A 198 23.22 24.13 27.78
CA LYS A 198 24.14 23.93 28.89
C LYS A 198 24.68 25.30 29.24
N GLY A 199 24.41 25.69 30.48
CA GLY A 199 24.71 27.01 31.03
C GLY A 199 26.15 27.41 30.78
N ASP A 200 26.28 28.57 30.16
CA ASP A 200 27.45 29.41 30.34
C ASP A 200 27.16 30.26 31.58
N GLN A 201 27.89 29.99 32.67
CA GLN A 201 28.11 30.93 33.76
C GLN A 201 29.20 30.39 34.71
N PRO A 202 30.03 31.25 35.32
CA PRO A 202 30.23 32.69 35.11
C PRO A 202 31.62 33.05 34.55
#